data_AF-A0A7C0XV55-F1
#
_entry.id   AF-A0A7C0XV55-F1
#
_cell.length_a   1.000
_cell.length_b   1.000
_cell.length_c   1.000
_cell.angle_alpha   90.00
_cell.angle_beta   90.00
_cell.angle_gamma   90.00
#
_symmetry.space_group_name_H-M   'P 1'
#
loop_
_entity.id
_entity.type
_entity.pdbx_description
1 polymer ?
#
loop_
_entity_poly.entity_id
_entity_poly.type
_entity_poly.pdbx_seq_one_letter_code
_entity_poly.pdbx_strand_id
1 'polypeptide(L)' 'MLILGIDTSCDDTSAAIVEDGCRIVSNVVSSQNEIHTKY' A
#
# COMPACT_ATOMS: atom_id res chain seq x y z
N MET A 1 -5.66 -15.21 10.90
CA MET A 1 -4.30 -14.64 11.07
C MET A 1 -4.26 -13.30 10.36
N LEU A 2 -3.72 -12.27 11.00
CA LEU A 2 -3.54 -10.96 10.36
C LEU A 2 -2.08 -10.79 9.93
N ILE A 3 -1.89 -10.34 8.69
CA ILE A 3 -0.58 -10.07 8.08
C ILE A 3 -0.50 -8.58 7.78
N LEU A 4 0.58 -7.93 8.23
CA LEU A 4 0.93 -6.56 7.81
C LEU A 4 1.90 -6.64 6.64
N GLY A 5 1.47 -6.14 5.48
CA GLY A 5 2.31 -5.92 4.31
C GLY A 5 2.78 -4.47 4.22
N ILE A 6 4.05 -4.26 3.88
CA ILE A 6 4.64 -2.95 3.61
C ILE A 6 5.38 -3.06 2.27
N ASP A 7 5.13 -2.11 1.37
CA ASP A 7 5.87 -2.00 0.10
C ASP A 7 6.42 -0.58 -0.07
N THR A 8 7.71 -0.53 -0.43
CA THR A 8 8.54 0.67 -0.63
C THR A 8 9.49 0.49 -1.82
N SER A 9 9.19 -0.45 -2.71
CA SER A 9 10.11 -0.90 -3.76
C SER A 9 10.23 0.04 -4.96
N CYS A 10 9.24 0.89 -5.22
CA CYS A 10 9.15 1.75 -6.40
C CYS A 10 8.77 3.19 -6.00
N ASP A 11 7.84 3.81 -6.73
CA ASP A 11 7.49 5.22 -6.56
C ASP A 11 6.45 5.45 -5.47
N ASP A 12 5.56 4.49 -5.23
CA ASP A 12 4.53 4.59 -4.20
C ASP A 12 4.97 3.89 -2.91
N THR A 13 4.46 4.37 -1.78
CA THR A 13 4.60 3.71 -0.48
C THR A 13 3.25 3.16 -0.05
N SER A 14 3.18 1.90 0.35
CA SER A 14 1.91 1.28 0.75
C SER A 14 2.00 0.41 2.01
N ALA A 15 0.85 0.28 2.68
CA ALA A 15 0.66 -0.60 3.82
C ALA A 15 -0.73 -1.26 3.77
N ALA A 16 -0.80 -2.56 4.03
CA ALA A 16 -2.04 -3.31 4.00
C ALA A 16 -2.14 -4.32 5.15
N ILE A 17 -3.36 -4.53 5.65
CA ILE A 17 -3.69 -5.65 6.55
C ILE A 17 -4.45 -6.70 5.76
N VAL A 18 -3.93 -7.93 5.76
CA VAL A 18 -4.56 -9.09 5.10
C VAL A 18 -4.93 -10.13 6.15
N GLU A 19 -6.18 -10.55 6.14
CA GLU A 19 -6.70 -11.66 6.93
C GLU A 19 -6.61 -12.97 6.13
N ASP A 20 -6.01 -13.98 6.77
CA ASP A 20 -5.85 -15.34 6.25
C ASP A 20 -5.21 -15.43 4.86
N GLY A 21 -4.38 -14.44 4.53
CA GLY A 21 -3.63 -14.37 3.27
C GLY A 21 -4.48 -14.07 2.02
N CYS A 22 -5.80 -13.94 2.15
CA CYS A 22 -6.70 -13.83 0.99
C CYS A 22 -7.72 -12.69 1.10
N ARG A 23 -7.96 -12.13 2.30
CA ARG A 23 -8.92 -11.04 2.50
C ARG A 23 -8.20 -9.75 2.88
N ILE A 24 -8.35 -8.70 2.08
CA ILE A 24 -7.84 -7.36 2.43
C ILE A 24 -8.79 -6.71 3.43
N VAL A 25 -8.27 -6.33 4.59
CA VAL A 25 -9.00 -5.64 5.66
C VAL A 25 -8.80 -4.13 5.55
N SER A 26 -7.57 -3.71 5.28
CA SER A 26 -7.22 -2.31 5.00
C SER A 26 -6.10 -2.24 3.97
N ASN A 27 -6.09 -1.16 3.20
CA ASN A 27 -5.04 -0.86 2.25
C ASN A 27 -4.91 0.67 2.12
N VAL A 28 -3.71 1.19 2.33
CA VAL A 28 -3.39 2.61 2.18
C VAL A 28 -2.20 2.72 1.25
N VAL A 29 -2.33 3.60 0.25
CA VAL A 29 -1.27 3.91 -0.71
C VAL A 29 -1.03 5.40 -0.66
N SER A 30 0.23 5.79 -0.46
CA SER A 30 0.72 7.15 -0.63
C SER A 30 1.35 7.24 -2.01
N SER A 31 0.62 7.83 -2.96
CA SER A 31 1.07 7.86 -4.35
C SER A 31 1.95 9.06 -4.66
N GLN A 32 3.08 8.84 -5.33
CA GLN A 32 3.91 9.93 -5.85
C GLN A 32 3.29 10.62 -7.07
N ASN A 33 2.37 9.97 -7.78
CA ASN A 33 1.67 10.58 -8.92
C ASN A 33 0.93 11.86 -8.52
N GLU A 34 0.34 11.92 -7.33
CA GLU A 34 -0.36 13.11 -6.84
C GLU A 34 0.55 14.35 -6.76
N ILE A 35 1.83 14.13 -6.47
CA ILE A 35 2.85 15.19 -6.36
C ILE A 35 3.47 15.47 -7.74
N HIS A 36 3.72 14.43 -8.53
CA HIS A 36 4.39 14.53 -9.84
C HIS A 36 3.48 15.01 -10.98
N THR A 37 2.15 14.99 -10.83
CA THR A 37 1.20 15.41 -11.89
C THR A 37 1.40 16.87 -12.36
N LYS A 38 2.10 17.71 -11.59
CA LYS A 38 2.35 19.12 -11.92
C LYS A 38 3.63 19.38 -12.71
N TYR A 39 4.42 18.35 -13.00
CA TYR A 39 5.71 18.43 -13.69
C TYR A 39 5.68 17.61 -14.98
#